data_AF-A0A6N8NNQ4-F1
#
_entry.id   AF-A0A6N8NNQ4-F1
#
_cell.length_a   1.000
_cell.length_b   1.000
_cell.length_c   1.000
_cell.angle_alpha   90.00
_cell.angle_beta   90.00
_cell.angle_gamma   90.00
#
_symmetry.space_group_name_H-M   'P 1'
#
loop_
_entity.id
_entity.type
_entity.pdbx_description
1 polymer ?
#
loop_
_entity_poly.entity_id
_entity_poly.type
_entity_poly.pdbx_seq_one_letter_code
_entity_poly.pdbx_strand_id
1 'polypeptide(L)'
;EGASEVGLIRGLDHYWTALNGNSMLSAGTAFVNVGGGEPDRCFVRGLALRRLGYRVLVLVDADKPPTPATVEAFQAAGGEHITWRAGRALEDELFMSLPDAGVDALLQRGIELMEEELVAAHIQTQSNGQVTLAQIRQQRRLNGTPYSLEIRQLLGIASRHRRNGWFKSVTRYEDVAHDILGPHLPASDAGFQALINRLYGWAHAA
;
A
#
# COMPACT_ATOMS: atom_id res chain seq x y z
N GLU A 1 8.68 -0.15 -4.20
CA GLU A 1 9.25 1.00 -4.94
C GLU A 1 10.02 1.96 -4.01
N GLY A 2 9.40 2.41 -2.94
CA GLY A 2 9.96 3.33 -1.96
C GLY A 2 9.83 2.83 -0.53
N ALA A 3 9.88 3.79 0.39
CA ALA A 3 9.73 3.55 1.82
C ALA A 3 8.35 2.99 2.20
N SER A 4 7.30 3.40 1.47
CA SER A 4 5.92 3.02 1.77
C SER A 4 5.69 1.51 1.60
N GLU A 5 6.06 0.93 0.45
CA GLU A 5 5.90 -0.51 0.23
C GLU A 5 6.83 -1.34 1.13
N VAL A 6 8.02 -0.83 1.45
CA VAL A 6 8.92 -1.49 2.41
C VAL A 6 8.28 -1.54 3.79
N GLY A 7 7.68 -0.43 4.24
CA GLY A 7 6.97 -0.39 5.51
C GLY A 7 5.75 -1.31 5.52
N LEU A 8 4.97 -1.30 4.43
CA LEU A 8 3.80 -2.15 4.26
C LEU A 8 4.15 -3.64 4.42
N ILE A 9 5.17 -4.11 3.69
CA ILE A 9 5.55 -5.53 3.72
C ILE A 9 6.11 -5.90 5.09
N ARG A 10 6.89 -5.03 5.72
CA ARG A 10 7.42 -5.29 7.07
C ARG A 10 6.34 -5.37 8.14
N GLY A 11 5.35 -4.48 8.11
CA GLY A 11 4.25 -4.54 9.07
C GLY A 11 3.35 -5.77 8.86
N LEU A 12 3.12 -6.16 7.61
CA LEU A 12 2.46 -7.44 7.30
C LEU A 12 3.29 -8.64 7.78
N ASP A 13 4.61 -8.60 7.61
CA ASP A 13 5.51 -9.64 8.11
C ASP A 13 5.43 -9.78 9.63
N HIS A 14 5.43 -8.67 10.36
CA HIS A 14 5.21 -8.66 11.81
C HIS A 14 3.85 -9.26 12.18
N TYR A 15 2.79 -8.90 11.44
CA TYR A 15 1.44 -9.39 11.69
C TYR A 15 1.35 -10.92 11.51
N TRP A 16 1.88 -11.45 10.40
CA TRP A 16 1.91 -12.89 10.17
C TRP A 16 2.78 -13.62 11.20
N THR A 17 3.94 -13.05 11.54
CA THR A 17 4.81 -13.61 12.59
C THR A 17 4.07 -13.72 13.93
N ALA A 18 3.32 -12.69 14.32
CA ALA A 18 2.50 -12.73 15.52
C ALA A 18 1.33 -13.73 15.43
N LEU A 19 0.74 -13.89 14.25
CA LEU A 19 -0.41 -14.75 14.02
C LEU A 19 -0.06 -16.25 13.94
N ASN A 20 1.01 -16.60 13.24
CA ASN A 20 1.34 -17.99 12.90
C ASN A 20 2.85 -18.34 12.99
N GLY A 21 3.70 -17.39 13.37
CA GLY A 21 5.16 -17.60 13.50
C GLY A 21 5.93 -17.63 12.18
N ASN A 22 5.28 -17.46 11.03
CA ASN A 22 5.90 -17.59 9.72
C ASN A 22 6.27 -16.23 9.14
N SER A 23 7.52 -15.83 9.37
CA SER A 23 8.11 -14.59 8.85
C SER A 23 8.76 -14.77 7.47
N MET A 24 8.51 -13.84 6.56
CA MET A 24 9.22 -13.67 5.29
C MET A 24 10.73 -13.46 5.49
N LEU A 25 11.15 -12.72 6.52
CA LEU A 25 12.57 -12.56 6.85
C LEU A 25 13.19 -13.91 7.26
N SER A 26 12.47 -14.69 8.08
CA SER A 26 12.92 -16.03 8.48
C SER A 26 12.99 -17.02 7.30
N ALA A 27 12.17 -16.79 6.27
CA ALA A 27 12.22 -17.52 4.99
C ALA A 27 13.36 -17.04 4.06
N GLY A 28 14.23 -16.14 4.51
CA GLY A 28 15.39 -15.66 3.75
C GLY A 28 15.10 -14.48 2.82
N THR A 29 13.97 -13.80 2.98
CA THR A 29 13.64 -12.60 2.21
C THR A 29 14.35 -11.36 2.76
N ALA A 30 14.76 -10.45 1.89
CA ALA A 30 15.24 -9.12 2.28
C ALA A 30 14.47 -8.02 1.52
N PHE A 31 14.07 -6.96 2.23
CA PHE A 31 13.33 -5.85 1.65
C PHE A 31 14.27 -4.74 1.19
N VAL A 32 14.19 -4.36 -0.09
CA VAL A 32 15.09 -3.37 -0.70
C VAL A 32 14.31 -2.12 -1.10
N ASN A 33 14.61 -1.00 -0.44
CA ASN A 33 14.11 0.31 -0.85
C ASN A 33 14.92 0.83 -2.04
N VAL A 34 14.27 1.12 -3.17
CA VAL A 34 14.97 1.68 -4.34
C VAL A 34 14.99 3.20 -4.40
N GLY A 35 14.47 3.87 -3.37
CA GLY A 35 14.47 5.32 -3.21
C GLY A 35 13.30 6.02 -3.92
N GLY A 36 12.29 5.26 -4.37
CA GLY A 36 11.17 5.75 -5.16
C GLY A 36 11.58 6.46 -6.46
N GLY A 37 10.62 7.14 -7.08
CA GLY A 37 10.85 8.04 -8.22
C GLY A 37 10.34 7.47 -9.53
N GLU A 38 11.27 7.13 -10.43
CA GLU A 38 10.94 6.59 -11.75
C GLU A 38 10.63 5.08 -11.65
N PRO A 39 9.52 4.59 -12.24
CA PRO A 39 9.13 3.19 -12.17
C PRO A 39 10.23 2.20 -12.60
N ASP A 40 11.01 2.58 -13.63
CA ASP A 40 12.11 1.78 -14.17
C ASP A 40 13.20 1.47 -13.15
N ARG A 41 13.39 2.31 -12.14
CA ARG A 41 14.45 2.13 -11.14
C ARG A 41 14.31 0.82 -10.38
N CYS A 42 13.07 0.40 -10.10
CA CYS A 42 12.78 -0.88 -9.45
C CYS A 42 13.28 -2.05 -10.29
N PHE A 43 12.99 -2.03 -11.59
CA PHE A 43 13.35 -3.08 -12.54
C PHE A 43 14.85 -3.09 -12.82
N VAL A 44 15.49 -1.94 -12.97
CA VAL A 44 16.95 -1.85 -13.18
C VAL A 44 17.71 -2.42 -11.99
N ARG A 45 17.33 -2.05 -10.75
CA ARG A 45 17.95 -2.61 -9.54
C ARG A 45 17.60 -4.09 -9.35
N GLY A 46 16.36 -4.47 -9.62
CA GLY A 46 15.93 -5.87 -9.58
C GLY A 46 16.72 -6.75 -10.55
N LEU A 47 16.97 -6.26 -11.78
CA LEU A 47 17.78 -6.94 -12.78
C LEU A 47 19.23 -7.09 -12.33
N ALA A 48 19.81 -6.07 -11.69
CA ALA A 48 21.16 -6.17 -11.13
C ALA A 48 21.24 -7.29 -10.07
N LEU A 49 20.25 -7.38 -9.16
CA LEU A 49 20.17 -8.45 -8.17
C LEU A 49 19.96 -9.83 -8.81
N ARG A 50 19.10 -9.92 -9.84
CA ARG A 50 18.92 -11.17 -10.62
C ARG A 50 20.22 -11.65 -11.25
N ARG A 51 21.03 -10.74 -11.81
CA ARG A 51 22.34 -11.06 -12.40
C ARG A 51 23.37 -11.56 -11.38
N LEU A 52 23.20 -11.22 -10.11
CA LEU A 52 24.00 -11.74 -9.01
C LEU A 52 23.50 -13.12 -8.50
N GLY A 53 22.42 -13.65 -9.07
CA GLY A 53 21.88 -14.97 -8.73
C GLY A 53 20.74 -14.96 -7.71
N TYR A 54 20.34 -13.81 -7.17
CA TYR A 54 19.23 -13.74 -6.22
C TYR A 54 17.89 -13.95 -6.91
N ARG A 55 16.93 -14.60 -6.23
CA ARG A 55 15.50 -14.51 -6.59
C ARG A 55 14.98 -13.11 -6.25
N VAL A 56 14.23 -12.50 -7.17
CA VAL A 56 13.78 -11.11 -7.01
C VAL A 56 12.32 -10.96 -7.44
N LEU A 57 11.53 -10.39 -6.53
CA LEU A 57 10.19 -9.88 -6.78
C LEU A 57 10.19 -8.36 -6.66
N VAL A 58 9.71 -7.67 -7.68
CA VAL A 58 9.52 -6.21 -7.66
C VAL A 58 8.07 -5.88 -7.31
N LEU A 59 7.85 -5.06 -6.30
CA LEU A 59 6.56 -4.44 -5.99
C LEU A 59 6.62 -2.94 -6.34
N VAL A 60 5.73 -2.51 -7.23
CA VAL A 60 5.69 -1.14 -7.78
C VAL A 60 4.25 -0.64 -7.88
N ASP A 61 4.06 0.67 -7.75
CA ASP A 61 2.76 1.29 -7.95
C ASP A 61 2.32 1.17 -9.43
N ALA A 62 1.00 1.25 -9.66
CA ALA A 62 0.42 1.21 -11.00
C ALA A 62 -0.07 2.59 -11.48
N ASP A 63 0.39 3.66 -10.84
CA ASP A 63 0.02 5.04 -11.18
C ASP A 63 0.81 5.58 -12.39
N LYS A 64 2.02 5.04 -12.64
CA LYS A 64 2.88 5.37 -13.78
C LYS A 64 3.44 4.11 -14.43
N PRO A 65 3.23 3.92 -15.74
CA PRO A 65 3.75 2.73 -16.41
C PRO A 65 5.28 2.78 -16.52
N PRO A 66 5.99 1.67 -16.24
CA PRO A 66 7.40 1.54 -16.56
C PRO A 66 7.62 1.39 -18.08
N THR A 67 8.85 1.59 -18.53
CA THR A 67 9.26 1.34 -19.90
C THR A 67 9.13 -0.17 -20.20
N PRO A 68 8.37 -0.58 -21.24
CA PRO A 68 8.14 -2.00 -21.54
C PRO A 68 9.42 -2.82 -21.69
N ALA A 69 10.41 -2.30 -22.40
CA ALA A 69 11.71 -2.95 -22.60
C ALA A 69 12.46 -3.22 -21.28
N THR A 70 12.31 -2.35 -20.28
CA THR A 70 12.94 -2.51 -18.95
C THR A 70 12.28 -3.67 -18.20
N VAL A 71 10.94 -3.78 -18.26
CA VAL A 71 10.19 -4.89 -17.64
C VAL A 71 10.51 -6.21 -18.33
N GLU A 72 10.51 -6.23 -19.67
CA GLU A 72 10.82 -7.42 -20.46
C GLU A 72 12.23 -7.94 -20.16
N ALA A 73 13.23 -7.06 -20.09
CA ALA A 73 14.60 -7.46 -19.75
C ALA A 73 14.70 -8.07 -18.34
N PHE A 74 13.95 -7.54 -17.38
CA PHE A 74 13.90 -8.08 -16.02
C PHE A 74 13.20 -9.44 -15.96
N GLN A 75 12.08 -9.59 -16.65
CA GLN A 75 11.34 -10.87 -16.74
C GLN A 75 12.15 -11.94 -17.48
N ALA A 76 12.84 -11.58 -18.56
CA ALA A 76 13.72 -12.48 -19.30
C ALA A 76 14.89 -13.01 -18.43
N ALA A 77 15.31 -12.24 -17.42
CA ALA A 77 16.27 -12.69 -16.40
C ALA A 77 15.63 -13.54 -15.29
N GLY A 78 14.36 -13.94 -15.41
CA GLY A 78 13.61 -14.70 -14.42
C GLY A 78 13.17 -13.86 -13.22
N GLY A 79 13.10 -12.54 -13.36
CA GLY A 79 12.52 -11.65 -12.36
C GLY A 79 11.00 -11.68 -12.37
N GLU A 80 10.38 -11.60 -11.19
CA GLU A 80 8.93 -11.48 -11.05
C GLU A 80 8.55 -10.08 -10.59
N HIS A 81 7.35 -9.64 -10.94
CA HIS A 81 6.81 -8.40 -10.40
C HIS A 81 5.33 -8.51 -10.04
N ILE A 82 4.92 -7.63 -9.13
CA ILE A 82 3.56 -7.35 -8.72
C ILE A 82 3.36 -5.84 -8.84
N THR A 83 2.21 -5.46 -9.38
CA THR A 83 1.73 -4.08 -9.34
C THR A 83 0.47 -4.03 -8.50
N TRP A 84 0.15 -2.85 -7.94
CA TRP A 84 -1.24 -2.59 -7.55
C TRP A 84 -2.15 -2.62 -8.78
N ARG A 85 -3.46 -2.57 -8.56
CA ARG A 85 -4.42 -2.56 -9.67
C ARG A 85 -4.31 -1.27 -10.48
N ALA A 86 -4.66 -1.36 -11.76
CA ALA A 86 -4.41 -0.31 -12.74
C ALA A 86 -4.81 1.09 -12.25
N GLY A 87 -3.88 2.04 -12.32
CA GLY A 87 -4.08 3.44 -11.94
C GLY A 87 -4.08 3.72 -10.44
N ARG A 88 -3.67 2.76 -9.60
CA ARG A 88 -3.66 2.92 -8.14
C ARG A 88 -2.25 2.95 -7.57
N ALA A 89 -2.03 3.91 -6.67
CA ALA A 89 -0.95 3.86 -5.70
C ALA A 89 -1.33 2.99 -4.49
N LEU A 90 -0.39 2.71 -3.59
CA LEU A 90 -0.64 1.96 -2.37
C LEU A 90 -1.82 2.54 -1.56
N GLU A 91 -1.85 3.86 -1.34
CA GLU A 91 -2.92 4.50 -0.59
C GLU A 91 -4.29 4.27 -1.22
N ASP A 92 -4.38 4.42 -2.55
CA ASP A 92 -5.62 4.19 -3.29
C ASP A 92 -6.07 2.74 -3.13
N GLU A 93 -5.13 1.79 -3.20
CA GLU A 93 -5.43 0.37 -3.03
C GLU A 93 -5.97 0.07 -1.62
N LEU A 94 -5.39 0.65 -0.56
CA LEU A 94 -5.84 0.45 0.81
C LEU A 94 -7.27 0.97 1.02
N PHE A 95 -7.55 2.21 0.65
CA PHE A 95 -8.89 2.81 0.82
C PHE A 95 -9.97 2.16 -0.04
N MET A 96 -9.58 1.61 -1.20
CA MET A 96 -10.51 0.95 -2.11
C MET A 96 -10.79 -0.51 -1.74
N SER A 97 -9.89 -1.17 -1.00
CA SER A 97 -9.94 -2.63 -0.78
C SER A 97 -10.37 -3.03 0.62
N LEU A 98 -10.08 -2.20 1.62
CA LEU A 98 -10.41 -2.55 3.01
C LEU A 98 -11.93 -2.47 3.26
N PRO A 99 -12.48 -3.28 4.17
CA PRO A 99 -13.84 -3.09 4.66
C PRO A 99 -14.00 -1.70 5.29
N ASP A 100 -15.23 -1.22 5.46
CA ASP A 100 -15.46 0.14 5.99
C ASP A 100 -14.80 0.37 7.36
N ALA A 101 -14.76 -0.65 8.22
CA ALA A 101 -14.06 -0.57 9.50
C ALA A 101 -12.53 -0.34 9.34
N GLY A 102 -11.93 -0.94 8.31
CA GLY A 102 -10.53 -0.68 7.96
C GLY A 102 -10.32 0.73 7.40
N VAL A 103 -11.29 1.25 6.65
CA VAL A 103 -11.27 2.65 6.18
C VAL A 103 -11.43 3.64 7.34
N ASP A 104 -12.33 3.35 8.29
CA ASP A 104 -12.48 4.14 9.51
C ASP A 104 -11.14 4.19 10.27
N ALA A 105 -10.48 3.04 10.42
CA ALA A 105 -9.19 2.93 11.09
C ALA A 105 -8.07 3.67 10.36
N LEU A 106 -8.02 3.61 9.02
CA LEU A 106 -7.05 4.38 8.22
C LEU A 106 -7.27 5.89 8.37
N LEU A 107 -8.51 6.35 8.29
CA LEU A 107 -8.83 7.76 8.45
C LEU A 107 -8.42 8.25 9.84
N GLN A 108 -8.76 7.48 10.88
CA GLN A 108 -8.37 7.77 12.25
C GLN A 108 -6.85 7.79 12.44
N ARG A 109 -6.13 6.81 11.89
CA ARG A 109 -4.65 6.79 11.91
C ARG A 109 -4.06 7.99 11.17
N GLY A 110 -4.68 8.42 10.08
CA GLY A 110 -4.29 9.63 9.36
C GLY A 110 -4.40 10.88 10.23
N ILE A 111 -5.47 10.99 11.02
CA ILE A 111 -5.69 12.08 11.98
C ILE A 111 -4.70 12.02 13.14
N GLU A 112 -4.30 10.83 13.61
CA GLU A 112 -3.33 10.67 14.70
C GLU A 112 -1.90 11.03 14.29
N LEU A 113 -1.52 10.68 13.06
CA LEU A 113 -0.16 10.91 12.54
C LEU A 113 0.05 12.31 11.98
N MET A 114 -1.04 13.05 11.76
CA MET A 114 -1.09 14.40 11.23
C MET A 114 -1.88 15.29 12.20
N GLU A 115 -2.19 16.52 11.80
CA GLU A 115 -3.16 17.36 12.51
C GLU A 115 -4.54 17.17 11.86
N GLU A 116 -5.62 17.15 12.64
CA GLU A 116 -6.98 16.95 12.12
C GLU A 116 -7.33 18.00 11.06
N GLU A 117 -6.95 19.25 11.31
CA GLU A 117 -7.13 20.38 10.40
C GLU A 117 -6.42 20.16 9.07
N LEU A 118 -5.23 19.55 9.10
CA LEU A 118 -4.47 19.25 7.89
C LEU A 118 -5.11 18.12 7.09
N VAL A 119 -5.62 17.07 7.75
CA VAL A 119 -6.39 16.00 7.10
C VAL A 119 -7.66 16.56 6.47
N ALA A 120 -8.41 17.40 7.21
CA ALA A 120 -9.61 18.06 6.72
C ALA A 120 -9.30 18.96 5.51
N ALA A 121 -8.20 19.72 5.55
CA ALA A 121 -7.76 20.57 4.45
C ALA A 121 -7.39 19.76 3.19
N HIS A 122 -6.71 18.62 3.34
CA HIS A 122 -6.43 17.72 2.22
C HIS A 122 -7.72 17.20 1.58
N ILE A 123 -8.69 16.74 2.38
CA ILE A 123 -9.99 16.26 1.89
C ILE A 123 -10.76 17.37 1.15
N GLN A 124 -10.83 18.57 1.73
CA GLN A 124 -11.51 19.70 1.10
C GLN A 124 -10.84 20.12 -0.20
N THR A 125 -9.50 20.16 -0.23
CA THR A 125 -8.76 20.57 -1.42
C THR A 125 -8.97 19.57 -2.57
N GLN A 126 -8.86 18.27 -2.28
CA GLN A 126 -9.04 17.24 -3.31
C GLN A 126 -10.49 17.11 -3.80
N SER A 127 -11.46 17.54 -2.99
CA SER A 127 -12.87 17.57 -3.36
C SER A 127 -13.35 18.92 -3.91
N ASN A 128 -12.46 19.90 -4.13
CA ASN A 128 -12.84 21.26 -4.52
C ASN A 128 -13.90 21.90 -3.58
N GLY A 129 -13.75 21.65 -2.27
CA GLY A 129 -14.62 22.16 -1.22
C GLY A 129 -15.97 21.45 -1.09
N GLN A 130 -16.24 20.41 -1.88
CA GLN A 130 -17.54 19.72 -1.89
C GLN A 130 -17.72 18.78 -0.69
N VAL A 131 -16.63 18.22 -0.16
CA VAL A 131 -16.66 17.22 0.91
C VAL A 131 -15.78 17.67 2.06
N THR A 132 -16.28 17.50 3.29
CA THR A 132 -15.58 17.82 4.54
C THR A 132 -15.42 16.57 5.40
N LEU A 133 -14.39 16.56 6.24
CA LEU A 133 -14.18 15.50 7.23
C LEU A 133 -15.40 15.32 8.16
N ALA A 134 -16.06 16.42 8.54
CA ALA A 134 -17.25 16.40 9.38
C ALA A 134 -18.43 15.68 8.68
N GLN A 135 -18.66 15.93 7.39
CA GLN A 135 -19.69 15.24 6.60
C GLN A 135 -19.39 13.73 6.50
N ILE A 136 -18.14 13.35 6.23
CA ILE A 136 -17.73 11.94 6.16
C ILE A 136 -18.01 11.24 7.51
N ARG A 137 -17.57 11.84 8.63
CA ARG A 137 -17.82 11.30 9.98
C ARG A 137 -19.30 11.25 10.32
N GLN A 138 -20.08 12.26 9.92
CA GLN A 138 -21.52 12.30 10.15
C GLN A 138 -22.24 11.18 9.39
N GLN A 139 -21.90 10.98 8.11
CA GLN A 139 -22.46 9.92 7.28
C GLN A 139 -22.18 8.53 7.87
N ARG A 140 -20.95 8.30 8.34
CA ARG A 140 -20.58 7.03 8.99
C ARG A 140 -21.33 6.79 10.30
N ARG A 141 -21.43 7.82 11.17
CA ARG A 141 -22.09 7.70 12.49
C ARG A 141 -23.61 7.54 12.42
N LEU A 142 -24.29 8.32 11.58
CA LEU A 142 -25.75 8.39 11.61
C LEU A 142 -26.43 7.21 10.93
N ASN A 143 -25.79 6.60 9.94
CA ASN A 143 -26.46 5.65 9.07
C ASN A 143 -25.76 4.29 8.98
N GLY A 144 -24.62 4.10 9.64
CA GLY A 144 -23.75 2.92 9.45
C GLY A 144 -23.42 2.67 7.97
N THR A 145 -23.62 3.68 7.10
CA THR A 145 -23.67 3.49 5.66
C THR A 145 -22.26 3.19 5.16
N PRO A 146 -22.11 2.19 4.29
CA PRO A 146 -20.83 1.94 3.65
C PRO A 146 -20.27 3.18 2.99
N TYR A 147 -18.95 3.30 2.97
CA TYR A 147 -18.32 4.36 2.21
C TYR A 147 -18.63 4.17 0.74
N SER A 148 -19.09 5.22 0.07
CA SER A 148 -19.25 5.19 -1.39
C SER A 148 -17.88 5.08 -2.06
N LEU A 149 -17.89 4.63 -3.32
CA LEU A 149 -16.66 4.49 -4.10
C LEU A 149 -15.93 5.83 -4.24
N GLU A 150 -16.68 6.92 -4.44
CA GLU A 150 -16.17 8.27 -4.61
C GLU A 150 -15.48 8.78 -3.33
N ILE A 151 -16.04 8.48 -2.15
CA ILE A 151 -15.41 8.85 -0.88
C ILE A 151 -14.12 8.04 -0.67
N ARG A 152 -14.13 6.74 -0.98
CA ARG A 152 -12.92 5.91 -0.88
C ARG A 152 -11.80 6.40 -1.81
N GLN A 153 -12.14 6.73 -3.05
CA GLN A 153 -11.20 7.33 -4.01
C GLN A 153 -10.66 8.68 -3.51
N LEU A 154 -11.54 9.54 -3.01
CA LEU A 154 -11.17 10.84 -2.45
C LEU A 154 -10.18 10.68 -1.28
N LEU A 155 -10.43 9.75 -0.37
CA LEU A 155 -9.56 9.47 0.78
C LEU A 155 -8.19 8.92 0.35
N GLY A 156 -8.16 8.02 -0.65
CA GLY A 156 -6.92 7.55 -1.27
C GLY A 156 -6.07 8.71 -1.77
N ILE A 157 -6.65 9.58 -2.61
CA ILE A 157 -5.96 10.74 -3.19
C ILE A 157 -5.53 11.76 -2.12
N ALA A 158 -6.40 12.02 -1.14
CA ALA A 158 -6.11 12.96 -0.05
C ALA A 158 -4.96 12.46 0.85
N SER A 159 -4.88 11.15 1.08
CA SER A 159 -3.85 10.56 1.94
C SER A 159 -2.46 10.52 1.32
N ARG A 160 -2.36 10.41 0.00
CA ARG A 160 -1.07 10.45 -0.74
C ARG A 160 -0.62 11.85 -1.15
N HIS A 161 -0.98 12.87 -0.36
CA HIS A 161 -0.60 14.25 -0.64
C HIS A 161 0.94 14.39 -0.81
N ARG A 162 1.39 15.05 -1.88
CA ARG A 162 2.79 15.00 -2.35
C ARG A 162 3.83 15.38 -1.29
N ARG A 163 3.53 16.41 -0.49
CA ARG A 163 4.41 16.94 0.56
C ARG A 163 4.17 16.27 1.92
N ASN A 164 2.89 16.15 2.30
CA ASN A 164 2.45 15.75 3.64
C ASN A 164 1.54 14.52 3.56
N GLY A 165 2.01 13.45 2.91
CA GLY A 165 1.28 12.19 2.83
C GLY A 165 1.09 11.60 4.23
N TRP A 166 -0.12 11.14 4.55
CA TRP A 166 -0.53 10.86 5.93
C TRP A 166 0.36 9.80 6.57
N PHE A 167 0.69 8.76 5.80
CA PHE A 167 1.43 7.59 6.26
C PHE A 167 2.90 7.58 5.81
N LYS A 168 3.43 8.70 5.28
CA LYS A 168 4.71 8.75 4.54
C LYS A 168 5.96 8.58 5.42
N SER A 169 6.20 7.36 5.90
CA SER A 169 7.48 6.86 6.39
C SER A 169 7.45 5.33 6.43
N VAL A 170 8.61 4.68 6.54
CA VAL A 170 8.68 3.22 6.72
C VAL A 170 7.89 2.80 7.96
N THR A 171 8.18 3.39 9.13
CA THR A 171 7.54 3.05 10.41
C THR A 171 6.04 3.29 10.39
N ARG A 172 5.55 4.40 9.83
CA ARG A 172 4.11 4.68 9.77
C ARG A 172 3.37 3.62 8.95
N TYR A 173 3.97 3.17 7.84
CA TYR A 173 3.40 2.10 7.04
C TYR A 173 3.54 0.72 7.68
N GLU A 174 4.60 0.46 8.45
CA GLU A 174 4.71 -0.74 9.29
C GLU A 174 3.52 -0.80 10.27
N ASP A 175 3.24 0.29 10.98
CA ASP A 175 2.15 0.34 11.96
C ASP A 175 0.77 0.23 11.27
N VAL A 176 0.56 0.91 10.14
CA VAL A 176 -0.69 0.79 9.34
C VAL A 176 -0.89 -0.66 8.87
N ALA A 177 0.18 -1.29 8.38
CA ALA A 177 0.11 -2.64 7.85
C ALA A 177 -0.18 -3.66 8.96
N HIS A 178 0.49 -3.53 10.09
CA HIS A 178 0.34 -4.42 11.23
C HIS A 178 -1.02 -4.26 11.93
N ASP A 179 -1.38 -3.02 12.30
CA ASP A 179 -2.52 -2.76 13.18
C ASP A 179 -3.85 -2.72 12.42
N ILE A 180 -3.83 -2.35 11.14
CA ILE A 180 -5.03 -2.08 10.36
C ILE A 180 -5.17 -3.09 9.22
N LEU A 181 -4.20 -3.15 8.31
CA LEU A 181 -4.32 -4.02 7.13
C LEU A 181 -4.38 -5.50 7.52
N GLY A 182 -3.44 -5.99 8.33
CA GLY A 182 -3.38 -7.40 8.73
C GLY A 182 -4.71 -7.93 9.27
N PRO A 183 -5.27 -7.33 10.34
CA PRO A 183 -6.55 -7.75 10.91
C PRO A 183 -7.75 -7.68 9.94
N HIS A 184 -7.73 -6.74 8.99
CA HIS A 184 -8.84 -6.54 8.04
C HIS A 184 -8.63 -7.26 6.70
N LEU A 185 -7.46 -7.86 6.46
CA LEU A 185 -7.14 -8.54 5.21
C LEU A 185 -8.15 -9.65 4.87
N PRO A 186 -8.60 -10.52 5.79
CA PRO A 186 -9.57 -11.57 5.47
C PRO A 186 -10.93 -11.06 4.97
N ALA A 187 -11.30 -9.84 5.36
CA ALA A 187 -12.56 -9.19 4.97
C ALA A 187 -12.39 -8.15 3.83
N SER A 188 -11.20 -8.05 3.25
CA SER A 188 -10.90 -7.11 2.18
C SER A 188 -11.35 -7.62 0.80
N ASP A 189 -11.30 -6.77 -0.21
CA ASP A 189 -11.55 -7.15 -1.60
C ASP A 189 -10.70 -8.35 -2.04
N ALA A 190 -11.31 -9.32 -2.75
CA ALA A 190 -10.66 -10.58 -3.10
C ALA A 190 -9.46 -10.41 -4.04
N GLY A 191 -9.49 -9.42 -4.94
CA GLY A 191 -8.36 -9.12 -5.82
C GLY A 191 -7.15 -8.61 -5.04
N PHE A 192 -7.40 -7.76 -4.05
CA PHE A 192 -6.36 -7.27 -3.15
C PHE A 192 -5.81 -8.38 -2.24
N GLN A 193 -6.67 -9.22 -1.69
CA GLN A 193 -6.24 -10.41 -0.93
C GLN A 193 -5.32 -11.30 -1.75
N ALA A 194 -5.65 -11.56 -3.02
CA ALA A 194 -4.82 -12.37 -3.90
C ALA A 194 -3.43 -11.76 -4.13
N LEU A 195 -3.32 -10.43 -4.27
CA LEU A 195 -2.03 -9.74 -4.42
C LEU A 195 -1.16 -9.89 -3.15
N ILE A 196 -1.74 -9.66 -1.98
CA ILE A 196 -1.04 -9.79 -0.70
C ILE A 196 -0.64 -11.25 -0.44
N ASN A 197 -1.52 -12.21 -0.72
CA ASN A 197 -1.22 -13.63 -0.57
C ASN A 197 -0.14 -14.10 -1.57
N ARG A 198 -0.09 -13.53 -2.78
CA ARG A 198 0.99 -13.80 -3.74
C ARG A 198 2.34 -13.31 -3.22
N LEU A 199 2.40 -12.11 -2.61
CA LEU A 199 3.62 -11.61 -1.96
C LEU A 199 4.11 -12.57 -0.87
N TYR A 200 3.19 -12.96 0.02
CA TYR A 200 3.51 -13.85 1.13
C TYR A 200 3.94 -15.26 0.66
N GLY A 201 3.21 -15.84 -0.30
CA GLY A 201 3.51 -17.13 -0.88
C GLY A 201 4.83 -17.16 -1.64
N TRP A 202 5.16 -16.10 -2.38
CA TRP A 202 6.44 -15.99 -3.09
C TRP A 202 7.66 -16.08 -2.15
N ALA A 203 7.58 -15.42 -1.00
CA ALA A 203 8.65 -15.43 0.00
C ALA A 203 8.90 -16.81 0.63
N HIS A 204 7.88 -17.67 0.66
CA HIS A 204 7.95 -19.02 1.24
C HIS A 204 8.03 -20.13 0.19
N ALA A 205 8.02 -19.80 -1.11
CA ALA A 205 8.18 -20.77 -2.17
C ALA A 205 9.62 -21.30 -2.15
N ALA A 206 9.78 -22.63 -2.03
CA ALA A 206 11.06 -23.33 -2.05
C ALA A 206 11.72 -23.29 -3.44
#